data_AF-A0A3L6QD73-F1
#
_entry.id   AF-A0A3L6QD73-F1
#
_cell.length_a   1.000
_cell.length_b   1.000
_cell.length_c   1.000
_cell.angle_alpha   90.00
_cell.angle_beta   90.00
_cell.angle_gamma   90.00
#
_symmetry.space_group_name_H-M   'P 1'
#
loop_
_entity.id
_entity.type
_entity.pdbx_description
1 polymer ?
#
loop_
_entity_poly.entity_id
_entity_poly.type
_entity_poly.pdbx_seq_one_letter_code
_entity_poly.pdbx_strand_id
1 'polypeptide(L)'
;MAAAAVEIRMAAVFGEARPENGDHDADALPRRPVLFHAHAHSQGPLRVVATDLRSLAWHCSLDLDDLQDLQDDVGIGGSCSDFLDYLYSSFSSAQVKLLFPAAQGADTAELVATKAKGLPRITISLHPVATSALKDVIADFSLALYVSYKTKQEHASREQERASQLMESLASERVVASPSKVPPAKATKRVAHVSRRLARVRGALLQDADEDDTVID
;
A
#
# COMPACT_ATOMS: atom_id res chain seq x y z
N MET A 1 2.08 8.27 39.51
CA MET A 1 1.32 8.01 38.27
C MET A 1 2.30 7.49 37.23
N ALA A 2 2.13 6.26 36.75
CA ALA A 2 2.91 5.79 35.61
C ALA A 2 2.37 6.50 34.37
N ALA A 3 3.22 7.24 33.65
CA ALA A 3 2.88 7.71 32.32
C ALA A 3 2.54 6.47 31.48
N ALA A 4 1.36 6.44 30.87
CA ALA A 4 1.07 5.43 29.86
C ALA A 4 2.09 5.65 28.74
N ALA A 5 3.03 4.71 28.59
CA ALA A 5 4.00 4.76 27.50
C ALA A 5 3.20 4.71 26.19
N VAL A 6 3.32 5.77 25.38
CA VAL A 6 2.74 5.79 24.05
C VAL A 6 3.50 4.78 23.20
N GLU A 7 2.79 3.76 22.73
CA GLU A 7 3.37 2.65 21.98
C GLU A 7 3.22 2.92 20.48
N ILE A 8 4.33 2.84 19.73
CA ILE A 8 4.31 2.90 18.27
C ILE A 8 3.71 1.60 17.76
N ARG A 9 2.48 1.66 17.23
CA ARG A 9 1.75 0.51 16.70
C ARG A 9 1.57 0.64 15.20
N MET A 10 2.49 0.04 14.46
CA MET A 10 2.42 -0.06 13.00
C MET A 10 2.69 -1.50 12.57
N ALA A 11 1.81 -2.04 11.73
CA ALA A 11 2.01 -3.36 11.15
C ALA A 11 3.27 -3.38 10.28
N ALA A 12 3.99 -4.51 10.27
CA ALA A 12 5.16 -4.67 9.44
C ALA A 12 4.78 -4.58 7.95
N VAL A 13 5.53 -3.79 7.19
CA VAL A 13 5.35 -3.63 5.75
C VAL A 13 6.64 -3.98 5.03
N PHE A 14 6.50 -4.78 3.97
CA PHE A 14 7.58 -5.11 3.04
C PHE A 14 7.23 -4.55 1.67
N GLY A 15 8.24 -4.03 0.98
CA GLY A 15 8.07 -3.53 -0.39
C GLY A 15 9.38 -3.47 -1.14
N GLU A 16 9.27 -3.09 -2.41
CA GLU A 16 10.41 -2.78 -3.28
C GLU A 16 10.54 -1.26 -3.39
N ALA A 17 11.73 -0.73 -3.15
CA ALA A 17 12.08 0.66 -3.38
C ALA A 17 12.82 0.76 -4.72
N ARG A 18 12.26 1.52 -5.66
CA ARG A 18 12.89 1.70 -6.96
C ARG A 18 14.07 2.67 -6.85
N PRO A 19 15.29 2.27 -7.25
CA PRO A 19 16.42 3.20 -7.27
C PRO A 19 16.15 4.29 -8.30
N GLU A 20 16.08 5.54 -7.84
CA GLU A 20 16.02 6.70 -8.73
C GLU A 20 17.46 7.06 -9.09
N ASN A 21 17.73 7.12 -10.38
CA ASN A 21 19.08 7.32 -10.85
C ASN A 21 19.25 8.81 -11.04
N GLY A 22 20.27 9.38 -10.40
CA GLY A 22 20.82 10.63 -10.89
C GLY A 22 21.22 10.41 -12.35
N ASP A 23 20.97 11.39 -13.21
CA ASP A 23 21.27 11.37 -14.65
C ASP A 23 22.77 11.27 -14.99
N HIS A 24 23.62 10.89 -14.04
CA HIS A 24 25.06 10.80 -14.21
C HIS A 24 25.60 9.55 -13.50
N ASP A 25 25.85 8.49 -14.25
CA ASP A 25 27.20 8.01 -14.55
C ASP A 25 27.17 6.58 -15.11
N ALA A 26 28.08 6.30 -16.04
CA ALA A 26 28.14 5.08 -16.85
C ALA A 26 28.81 3.89 -16.14
N ASP A 27 29.01 3.96 -14.81
CA ASP A 27 29.54 2.86 -14.00
C ASP A 27 28.43 2.28 -13.11
N ALA A 28 27.49 1.63 -13.80
CA ALA A 28 26.25 1.15 -13.25
C ALA A 28 26.50 0.10 -12.15
N LEU A 29 26.26 0.47 -10.88
CA LEU A 29 25.67 -0.48 -9.96
C LEU A 29 24.51 -1.15 -10.73
N PRO A 30 24.47 -2.48 -10.91
CA PRO A 30 23.24 -3.07 -11.41
C PRO A 30 22.16 -2.55 -10.47
N ARG A 31 21.18 -1.82 -11.00
CA ARG A 31 20.03 -1.24 -10.29
C ARG A 31 19.18 -2.39 -9.75
N ARG A 32 19.76 -3.13 -8.80
CA ARG A 32 19.19 -4.32 -8.19
C ARG A 32 17.94 -3.86 -7.47
N PRO A 33 16.88 -4.69 -7.47
CA PRO A 33 15.73 -4.42 -6.62
C PRO A 33 16.23 -4.24 -5.19
N VAL A 34 15.97 -3.07 -4.61
CA VAL A 34 16.18 -2.85 -3.18
C VAL A 34 14.87 -3.15 -2.50
N LEU A 35 14.88 -4.09 -1.58
CA LEU A 35 13.72 -4.38 -0.74
C LEU A 35 13.82 -3.55 0.53
N PHE A 36 12.69 -3.14 1.06
CA PHE A 36 12.62 -2.51 2.37
C PHE A 36 11.63 -3.21 3.29
N HIS A 37 11.87 -3.05 4.58
CA HIS A 37 11.04 -3.56 5.66
C HIS A 37 10.93 -2.48 6.74
N ALA A 38 9.72 -1.98 6.96
CA ALA A 38 9.43 -1.11 8.09
C ALA A 38 8.58 -1.87 9.12
N HIS A 39 9.00 -1.84 10.39
CA HIS A 39 8.33 -2.56 11.47
C HIS A 39 8.55 -1.89 12.83
N ALA A 40 7.50 -1.89 13.64
CA ALA A 40 7.59 -1.45 15.03
C ALA A 40 7.90 -2.66 15.94
N HIS A 41 8.79 -2.45 16.92
CA HIS A 41 8.92 -3.38 18.04
C HIS A 41 7.85 -3.04 19.09
N SER A 42 7.30 -4.05 19.78
CA SER A 42 6.16 -3.90 20.70
C SER A 42 6.35 -2.87 21.85
N GLN A 43 7.58 -2.40 22.09
CA GLN A 43 7.89 -1.31 23.02
C GLN A 43 9.09 -0.48 22.53
N GLY A 44 9.32 -0.42 21.22
CA GLY A 44 10.52 0.16 20.64
C GLY A 44 10.24 1.09 19.46
N PRO A 45 11.30 1.67 18.88
CA PRO A 45 11.19 2.56 17.74
C PRO A 45 10.65 1.83 16.50
N LEU A 46 10.11 2.61 15.56
CA LEU A 46 9.89 2.14 14.20
C LEU A 46 11.25 1.94 13.53
N ARG A 47 11.55 0.71 13.10
CA ARG A 47 12.77 0.42 12.34
C ARG A 47 12.45 0.31 10.86
N VAL A 48 13.27 0.95 10.04
CA VAL A 48 13.25 0.81 8.59
C VAL A 48 14.59 0.24 8.15
N VAL A 49 14.56 -0.84 7.39
CA VAL A 49 15.74 -1.47 6.79
C VAL A 49 15.52 -1.55 5.29
N ALA A 50 16.54 -1.19 4.50
CA ALA A 50 16.56 -1.36 3.05
C ALA A 50 17.79 -2.19 2.65
N THR A 51 17.66 -3.16 1.75
CA THR A 51 18.77 -4.03 1.35
C THR A 51 18.60 -4.63 -0.05
N ASP A 52 19.73 -4.89 -0.71
CA ASP A 52 19.81 -5.66 -1.96
C ASP A 52 19.91 -7.19 -1.72
N LEU A 53 19.81 -7.63 -0.45
CA LEU A 53 19.98 -9.00 0.03
C LEU A 53 21.33 -9.65 -0.33
N ARG A 54 22.36 -8.84 -0.60
CA ARG A 54 23.66 -9.34 -1.05
C ARG A 54 24.82 -8.66 -0.36
N SER A 55 24.93 -7.36 -0.55
CA SER A 55 26.13 -6.59 -0.21
C SER A 55 25.83 -5.22 0.38
N LEU A 56 24.59 -4.74 0.28
CA LEU A 56 24.20 -3.41 0.71
C LEU A 56 23.01 -3.51 1.66
N ALA A 57 23.11 -2.80 2.78
CA ALA A 57 21.98 -2.56 3.66
C ALA A 57 22.10 -1.18 4.28
N TRP A 58 20.95 -0.54 4.46
CA TRP A 58 20.79 0.70 5.18
C TRP A 58 19.70 0.55 6.22
N HIS A 59 19.79 1.33 7.30
CA HIS A 59 18.79 1.33 8.34
C HIS A 59 18.59 2.70 8.97
N CYS A 60 17.42 2.88 9.58
CA CYS A 60 17.18 3.90 10.59
C CYS A 60 16.27 3.33 11.69
N SER A 61 16.24 4.02 12.82
CA SER A 61 15.29 3.81 13.90
C SER A 61 14.67 5.16 14.22
N LEU A 62 13.35 5.23 14.21
CA LEU A 62 12.58 6.43 14.51
C LEU A 62 11.83 6.19 15.82
N ASP A 63 12.18 6.95 16.86
CA ASP A 63 11.40 6.96 18.09
C ASP A 63 10.14 7.83 17.96
N LEU A 64 9.44 8.05 19.07
CA LEU A 64 8.18 8.79 19.04
C LEU A 64 8.39 10.28 18.75
N ASP A 65 9.53 10.85 19.16
CA ASP A 65 9.84 12.25 18.93
C ASP A 65 10.27 12.42 17.46
N ASP A 66 11.10 11.51 16.93
CA ASP A 66 11.46 11.48 15.50
C ASP A 66 10.20 11.37 14.60
N LEU A 67 9.21 10.57 15.02
CA LEU A 67 7.96 10.41 14.27
C LEU A 67 7.05 11.65 14.35
N GLN A 68 7.09 12.40 15.45
CA GLN A 68 6.36 13.67 15.58
C GLN A 68 7.03 14.74 14.72
N ASP A 69 8.35 14.86 14.77
CA ASP A 69 9.12 15.77 13.93
C ASP A 69 8.87 15.46 12.45
N LEU A 70 8.89 14.18 12.06
CA LEU A 70 8.56 13.76 10.70
C LEU A 70 7.10 14.07 10.32
N GLN A 71 6.16 13.94 11.25
CA GLN A 71 4.76 14.30 11.02
C GLN A 71 4.61 15.80 10.72
N ASP A 72 5.31 16.63 11.49
CA ASP A 72 5.32 18.09 11.35
C ASP A 72 6.00 18.51 10.04
N ASP A 73 7.13 17.91 9.69
CA ASP A 73 7.85 18.15 8.43
C ASP A 73 7.02 17.80 7.18
N VAL A 74 6.26 16.70 7.25
CA VAL A 74 5.35 16.29 6.17
C VAL A 74 4.08 17.18 6.13
N GLY A 75 3.74 17.82 7.25
CA GLY A 75 2.59 18.73 7.36
C GLY A 75 1.24 18.01 7.46
N ILE A 76 1.21 16.80 8.04
CA ILE A 76 -0.04 16.03 8.23
C ILE A 76 -0.58 16.30 9.64
N GLY A 77 -1.67 17.06 9.72
CA GLY A 77 -2.40 17.22 10.96
C GLY A 77 -3.11 15.93 11.41
N GLY A 78 -3.32 15.79 12.72
CA GLY A 78 -3.98 14.62 13.32
C GLY A 78 -3.19 14.05 14.48
N SER A 79 -3.61 12.88 14.97
CA SER A 79 -2.86 12.15 15.99
C SER A 79 -1.65 11.43 15.38
N CYS A 80 -0.67 11.06 16.22
CA CYS A 80 0.46 10.23 15.80
C CYS A 80 -0.03 8.89 15.17
N SER A 81 -1.13 8.31 15.67
CA SER A 81 -1.72 7.11 15.08
C SER A 81 -2.22 7.34 13.65
N ASP A 82 -2.87 8.48 13.37
CA ASP A 82 -3.31 8.83 12.02
C ASP A 82 -2.10 8.98 11.08
N PHE A 83 -1.00 9.52 11.59
CA PHE A 83 0.26 9.61 10.85
C PHE A 83 0.89 8.23 10.60
N LEU A 84 0.88 7.31 11.57
CA LEU A 84 1.36 5.93 11.38
C LEU A 84 0.52 5.18 10.33
N ASP A 85 -0.79 5.37 10.31
CA ASP A 85 -1.67 4.82 9.27
C ASP A 85 -1.36 5.41 7.89
N TYR A 86 -1.04 6.71 7.84
CA TYR A 86 -0.59 7.36 6.62
C TYR A 86 0.78 6.85 6.15
N LEU A 87 1.72 6.65 7.06
CA LEU A 87 3.05 6.10 6.80
C LEU A 87 2.95 4.66 6.28
N TYR A 88 2.15 3.82 6.94
CA TYR A 88 1.85 2.46 6.49
C TYR A 88 1.25 2.45 5.08
N SER A 89 0.29 3.34 4.82
CA SER A 89 -0.33 3.48 3.49
C SER A 89 0.66 3.96 2.43
N SER A 90 1.59 4.84 2.79
CA SER A 90 2.63 5.36 1.90
C SER A 90 3.63 4.27 1.51
N PHE A 91 4.09 3.48 2.48
CA PHE A 91 4.96 2.34 2.23
C PHE A 91 4.27 1.17 1.52
N SER A 92 2.97 0.99 1.74
CA SER A 92 2.18 -0.03 1.02
C SER A 92 1.83 0.39 -0.42
N SER A 93 2.16 1.61 -0.82
CA SER A 93 1.91 2.11 -2.17
C SER A 93 2.94 1.60 -3.17
N ALA A 94 2.62 1.67 -4.47
CA ALA A 94 3.58 1.37 -5.54
C ALA A 94 4.62 2.50 -5.77
N GLN A 95 4.58 3.58 -4.99
CA GLN A 95 5.37 4.79 -5.19
C GLN A 95 6.42 4.95 -4.08
N VAL A 96 7.26 3.92 -3.92
CA VAL A 96 8.41 3.94 -3.02
C VAL A 96 9.70 3.95 -3.84
N LYS A 97 10.57 4.90 -3.55
CA LYS A 97 11.85 5.11 -4.22
C LYS A 97 12.99 5.15 -3.23
N LEU A 98 14.17 4.82 -3.71
CA LEU A 98 15.42 5.00 -2.97
C LEU A 98 16.28 6.02 -3.71
N LEU A 99 16.67 7.09 -3.03
CA LEU A 99 17.57 8.13 -3.54
C LEU A 99 18.94 8.01 -2.87
N PHE A 100 19.98 8.48 -3.55
CA PHE A 100 21.35 8.56 -3.01
C PHE A 100 21.81 10.02 -3.04
N PRO A 101 21.58 10.78 -1.96
CA PRO A 101 21.89 12.21 -1.96
C PRO A 101 23.41 12.44 -1.91
N ALA A 102 23.94 13.15 -2.90
CA ALA A 102 25.37 13.47 -2.98
C ALA A 102 25.87 14.33 -1.80
N ALA A 103 24.97 15.06 -1.12
CA ALA A 103 25.31 16.02 -0.07
C ALA A 103 25.51 15.40 1.32
N GLN A 104 25.01 14.20 1.58
CA GLN A 104 24.95 13.60 2.93
C GLN A 104 26.02 12.52 3.17
N GLY A 105 26.92 12.33 2.20
CA GLY A 105 27.98 11.31 2.20
C GLY A 105 27.71 10.23 1.15
N ALA A 106 28.77 9.63 0.62
CA ALA A 106 28.70 8.73 -0.53
C ALA A 106 27.82 7.47 -0.31
N ASP A 107 27.49 7.15 0.95
CA ASP A 107 26.85 5.88 1.32
C ASP A 107 25.48 6.04 2.00
N THR A 108 24.94 7.26 2.15
CA THR A 108 23.59 7.47 2.70
C THR A 108 22.52 7.29 1.63
N ALA A 109 21.34 6.83 2.05
CA ALA A 109 20.19 6.67 1.16
C ALA A 109 18.94 7.33 1.75
N GLU A 110 18.03 7.80 0.92
CA GLU A 110 16.72 8.31 1.35
C GLU A 110 15.61 7.40 0.81
N LEU A 111 14.77 6.89 1.71
CA LEU A 111 13.55 6.19 1.35
C LEU A 111 12.43 7.21 1.19
N VAL A 112 11.91 7.31 -0.02
CA VAL A 112 10.90 8.29 -0.39
C VAL A 112 9.61 7.57 -0.75
N ALA A 113 8.53 7.88 -0.04
CA ALA A 113 7.23 7.23 -0.22
C ALA A 113 6.10 8.25 -0.39
N THR A 114 5.20 7.96 -1.33
CA THR A 114 4.01 8.80 -1.59
C THR A 114 2.76 7.94 -1.67
N LYS A 115 1.83 8.10 -0.71
CA LYS A 115 0.57 7.34 -0.68
C LYS A 115 -0.22 7.39 -1.98
N ALA A 116 -0.39 8.58 -2.56
CA ALA A 116 -1.05 8.80 -3.84
C ALA A 116 -0.58 10.12 -4.47
N LYS A 117 -0.74 10.27 -5.79
CA LYS A 117 -0.39 11.50 -6.51
C LYS A 117 -1.09 12.71 -5.87
N GLY A 118 -0.34 13.77 -5.59
CA GLY A 118 -0.86 15.01 -4.98
C GLY A 118 -0.96 14.99 -3.46
N LEU A 119 -0.63 13.87 -2.79
CA LEU A 119 -0.52 13.82 -1.33
C LEU A 119 0.91 14.12 -0.85
N PRO A 120 1.09 14.56 0.41
CA PRO A 120 2.40 14.83 0.99
C PRO A 120 3.35 13.64 0.88
N ARG A 121 4.59 13.93 0.53
CA ARG A 121 5.65 12.92 0.37
C ARG A 121 6.39 12.74 1.69
N ILE A 122 6.68 11.49 2.03
CA ILE A 122 7.50 11.13 3.19
C ILE A 122 8.92 10.86 2.69
N THR A 123 9.91 11.46 3.33
CA THR A 123 11.33 11.21 3.09
C THR A 123 11.97 10.78 4.41
N ILE A 124 12.61 9.61 4.43
CA ILE A 124 13.32 9.09 5.60
C ILE A 124 14.77 8.80 5.22
N SER A 125 15.69 9.43 5.94
CA SER A 125 17.12 9.20 5.78
C SER A 125 17.52 7.85 6.38
N LEU A 126 18.33 7.10 5.64
CA LEU A 126 18.86 5.80 6.02
C LEU A 126 20.39 5.84 6.05
N HIS A 127 20.95 5.20 7.06
CA HIS A 127 22.39 5.12 7.26
C HIS A 127 22.94 3.76 6.84
N PRO A 128 24.16 3.69 6.26
CA PRO A 128 24.76 2.42 5.86
C PRO A 128 25.01 1.53 7.08
N VAL A 129 24.70 0.24 6.94
CA VAL A 129 24.98 -0.76 7.97
C VAL A 129 26.47 -1.10 7.94
N ALA A 130 27.10 -1.12 9.11
CA ALA A 130 28.50 -1.51 9.25
C ALA A 130 28.77 -2.91 8.68
N THR A 131 29.92 -3.10 8.02
CA THR A 131 30.31 -4.37 7.38
C THR A 131 30.29 -5.56 8.34
N SER A 132 30.55 -5.33 9.64
CA SER A 132 30.51 -6.34 10.69
C SER A 132 29.10 -6.85 11.00
N ALA A 133 28.06 -6.03 10.82
CA ALA A 133 26.66 -6.35 11.13
C ALA A 133 25.82 -6.66 9.88
N LEU A 134 26.34 -6.38 8.68
CA LEU A 134 25.62 -6.47 7.41
C LEU A 134 24.98 -7.85 7.18
N LYS A 135 25.71 -8.93 7.43
CA LYS A 135 25.20 -10.30 7.22
C LYS A 135 24.06 -10.63 8.17
N ASP A 136 24.15 -10.19 9.41
CA ASP A 136 23.12 -10.42 10.43
C ASP A 136 21.84 -9.65 10.07
N VAL A 137 21.98 -8.38 9.66
CA VAL A 137 20.83 -7.57 9.19
C VAL A 137 20.15 -8.20 7.97
N ILE A 138 20.91 -8.70 7.00
CA ILE A 138 20.35 -9.39 5.82
C ILE A 138 19.67 -10.71 6.23
N ALA A 139 20.23 -11.46 7.17
CA ALA A 139 19.65 -12.70 7.67
C ALA A 139 18.32 -12.43 8.40
N ASP A 140 18.30 -11.45 9.29
CA ASP A 140 17.10 -11.02 10.03
C ASP A 140 16.01 -10.53 9.07
N PHE A 141 16.39 -9.72 8.08
CA PHE A 141 15.47 -9.27 7.03
C PHE A 141 14.88 -10.45 6.25
N SER A 142 15.73 -11.39 5.83
CA SER A 142 15.32 -12.56 5.05
C SER A 142 14.37 -13.46 5.83
N LEU A 143 14.66 -13.69 7.11
CA LEU A 143 13.80 -14.47 8.00
C LEU A 143 12.43 -13.79 8.16
N ALA A 144 12.40 -12.48 8.43
CA ALA A 144 11.17 -11.72 8.57
C ALA A 144 10.33 -11.74 7.28
N LEU A 145 10.98 -11.59 6.12
CA LEU A 145 10.33 -11.69 4.81
C LEU A 145 9.70 -13.07 4.58
N TYR A 146 10.43 -14.14 4.89
CA TYR A 146 9.94 -15.51 4.75
C TYR A 146 8.73 -15.79 5.65
N VAL A 147 8.78 -15.36 6.92
CA VAL A 147 7.66 -15.51 7.87
C VAL A 147 6.43 -14.74 7.39
N SER A 148 6.63 -13.52 6.89
CA SER A 148 5.54 -12.69 6.32
C SER A 148 4.92 -13.35 5.08
N TYR A 149 5.76 -13.87 4.17
CA TYR A 149 5.31 -14.60 2.99
C TYR A 149 4.49 -15.84 3.36
N LYS A 150 5.01 -16.67 4.27
CA LYS A 150 4.32 -17.88 4.75
C LYS A 150 2.95 -17.57 5.34
N THR A 151 2.87 -16.53 6.16
CA THR A 151 1.61 -16.07 6.75
C THR A 151 0.62 -15.63 5.67
N LYS A 152 1.05 -14.77 4.74
CA LYS A 152 0.20 -14.30 3.63
C LYS A 152 -0.26 -15.44 2.72
N GLN A 153 0.62 -16.40 2.43
CA GLN A 153 0.31 -17.58 1.63
C GLN A 153 -0.79 -18.43 2.28
N GLU A 154 -0.71 -18.68 3.59
CA GLU A 154 -1.71 -19.44 4.34
C GLU A 154 -3.06 -18.71 4.43
N HIS A 155 -3.05 -17.38 4.55
CA HIS A 155 -4.27 -16.59 4.46
C HIS A 155 -4.90 -16.66 3.06
N ALA A 156 -4.09 -16.48 2.01
CA ALA A 156 -4.57 -16.56 0.63
C ALA A 156 -5.16 -17.94 0.30
N SER A 157 -4.55 -19.03 0.77
CA SER A 157 -5.07 -20.39 0.54
C SER A 157 -6.43 -20.60 1.22
N ARG A 158 -6.60 -20.10 2.46
CA ARG A 158 -7.87 -20.19 3.19
C ARG A 158 -8.97 -19.37 2.52
N GLU A 159 -8.64 -18.16 2.04
CA GLU A 159 -9.59 -17.33 1.29
C GLU A 159 -10.00 -17.99 -0.04
N GLN A 160 -9.05 -18.60 -0.76
CA GLN A 160 -9.34 -19.33 -1.98
C GLN A 160 -10.28 -20.53 -1.75
N GLU A 161 -10.07 -21.26 -0.65
CA GLU A 161 -10.93 -22.38 -0.26
C GLU A 161 -12.35 -21.88 0.05
N ARG A 162 -12.49 -20.83 0.86
CA ARG A 162 -13.79 -20.20 1.18
C ARG A 162 -14.51 -19.72 -0.07
N ALA A 163 -13.80 -19.05 -0.98
CA ALA A 163 -14.37 -18.59 -2.24
C ALA A 163 -14.88 -19.76 -3.10
N SER A 164 -14.15 -20.88 -3.12
CA SER A 164 -14.54 -22.09 -3.86
C SER A 164 -15.81 -22.71 -3.29
N GLN A 165 -15.91 -22.84 -1.97
CA GLN A 165 -17.11 -23.37 -1.28
C GLN A 165 -18.34 -22.47 -1.52
N LEU A 166 -18.16 -21.15 -1.49
CA LEU A 166 -19.23 -20.20 -1.80
C LEU A 166 -19.69 -20.31 -3.26
N MET A 167 -18.76 -20.49 -4.20
CA MET A 167 -19.07 -20.64 -5.62
C MET A 167 -19.84 -21.94 -5.91
N GLU A 168 -19.48 -23.04 -5.24
CA GLU A 168 -20.20 -24.32 -5.31
C GLU A 168 -21.64 -24.20 -4.74
N SER A 169 -21.79 -23.50 -3.62
CA SER A 169 -23.10 -23.24 -3.00
C SER A 169 -24.01 -22.41 -3.93
N LEU A 170 -23.47 -21.34 -4.53
CA LEU A 170 -24.18 -20.51 -5.51
C LEU A 170 -24.59 -21.28 -6.76
N ALA A 171 -23.72 -22.18 -7.25
CA ALA A 171 -24.04 -23.03 -8.39
C ALA A 171 -25.20 -23.99 -8.06
N SER A 172 -25.19 -24.56 -6.85
CA SER A 172 -26.24 -25.46 -6.37
C SER A 172 -27.59 -24.76 -6.20
N GLU A 173 -27.60 -23.51 -5.73
CA GLU A 173 -28.83 -22.71 -5.61
C GLU A 173 -29.50 -22.42 -6.97
N ARG A 174 -28.71 -22.16 -8.01
CA ARG A 174 -29.23 -21.91 -9.37
C ARG A 174 -29.89 -23.13 -10.02
N VAL A 175 -29.47 -24.35 -9.66
CA VAL A 175 -30.06 -25.59 -10.19
C VAL A 175 -31.47 -25.83 -9.63
N VAL A 176 -31.70 -25.47 -8.36
CA VAL A 176 -33.00 -25.67 -7.67
C VAL A 176 -34.07 -24.68 -8.14
N ALA A 177 -33.69 -23.52 -8.66
CA ALA A 177 -34.61 -22.48 -9.15
C ALA A 177 -35.13 -22.69 -10.59
N SER A 178 -34.95 -23.88 -11.18
CA SER A 178 -35.51 -24.21 -12.50
C SER A 178 -37.02 -24.48 -12.38
N PRO A 179 -37.89 -23.83 -13.18
CA PRO A 179 -39.34 -23.92 -12.98
C PRO A 179 -39.87 -25.30 -13.37
N SER A 180 -40.47 -26.00 -12.41
CA SER A 180 -41.27 -27.19 -12.67
C SER A 180 -42.39 -26.85 -13.65
N LYS A 181 -42.53 -27.63 -14.73
CA LYS A 181 -43.62 -27.53 -15.70
C LYS A 181 -44.98 -27.66 -15.00
N VAL A 182 -45.77 -26.58 -14.94
CA VAL A 182 -47.18 -26.61 -14.50
C VAL A 182 -48.09 -26.67 -15.75
N PRO A 183 -49.12 -27.54 -15.82
CA PRO A 183 -50.01 -27.64 -16.99
C PRO A 183 -50.98 -26.44 -17.09
N PRO A 184 -51.61 -26.19 -18.26
CA PRO A 184 -52.31 -24.94 -18.52
C PRO A 184 -53.69 -24.93 -17.84
N ALA A 185 -53.89 -24.00 -16.90
CA ALA A 185 -55.21 -23.71 -16.34
C ALA A 185 -55.80 -22.43 -16.93
N LYS A 186 -57.08 -22.51 -17.29
CA LYS A 186 -57.90 -21.55 -18.02
C LYS A 186 -57.89 -20.13 -17.44
N ALA A 187 -57.87 -19.17 -18.34
CA ALA A 187 -57.93 -17.73 -18.08
C ALA A 187 -59.27 -17.30 -17.45
N THR A 188 -59.21 -16.57 -16.33
CA THR A 188 -60.33 -15.79 -15.82
C THR A 188 -59.91 -14.35 -15.56
N LYS A 189 -60.53 -13.46 -16.35
CA LYS A 189 -60.81 -12.02 -16.22
C LYS A 189 -59.98 -11.16 -15.25
N ARG A 190 -59.34 -10.16 -15.86
CA ARG A 190 -58.54 -9.06 -15.30
C ARG A 190 -59.33 -8.13 -14.36
N VAL A 191 -58.67 -7.66 -13.30
CA VAL A 191 -58.98 -6.42 -12.58
C VAL A 191 -57.75 -5.51 -12.68
N ALA A 192 -57.93 -4.31 -13.22
CA ALA A 192 -56.86 -3.34 -13.43
C ALA A 192 -56.51 -2.63 -12.12
N HIS A 193 -55.21 -2.58 -11.78
CA HIS A 193 -54.69 -1.68 -10.76
C HIS A 193 -53.80 -0.61 -11.41
N VAL A 194 -54.07 0.62 -10.98
CA VAL A 194 -53.60 1.92 -11.47
C VAL A 194 -52.07 2.03 -11.53
N SER A 195 -51.54 2.33 -12.72
CA SER A 195 -50.14 2.72 -12.93
C SER A 195 -49.90 4.16 -12.43
N ARG A 196 -49.11 4.32 -11.37
CA ARG A 196 -48.51 5.63 -11.04
C ARG A 196 -47.32 5.87 -11.97
N ARG A 197 -47.45 6.87 -12.85
CA ARG A 197 -46.35 7.41 -13.67
C ARG A 197 -45.41 8.20 -12.76
N LEU A 198 -44.13 7.81 -12.70
CA LEU A 198 -43.05 8.71 -12.29
C LEU A 198 -42.22 9.08 -13.51
N ALA A 199 -42.02 10.38 -13.65
CA ALA A 199 -41.51 11.07 -14.82
C ALA A 199 -40.04 10.73 -15.11
N ARG A 200 -39.75 10.45 -16.39
CA ARG A 200 -38.40 10.52 -16.95
C ARG A 200 -38.05 11.99 -17.14
N VAL A 201 -37.11 12.50 -16.34
CA VAL A 201 -36.39 13.74 -16.67
C VAL A 201 -35.30 13.37 -17.67
N ARG A 202 -35.48 13.81 -18.92
CA ARG A 202 -34.46 13.82 -19.97
C ARG A 202 -33.76 15.17 -19.92
N GLY A 203 -32.45 15.16 -19.74
CA GLY A 203 -31.55 16.28 -19.99
C GLY A 203 -30.13 15.74 -19.91
N ALA A 204 -29.14 16.18 -20.68
CA ALA A 204 -29.09 16.90 -21.94
C ALA A 204 -27.68 16.57 -22.48
N LEU A 205 -27.58 16.35 -23.79
CA LEU A 205 -26.34 16.20 -24.52
C LEU A 205 -25.55 17.51 -24.44
N LEU A 206 -24.29 17.48 -23.98
CA LEU A 206 -23.35 18.58 -24.23
C LEU A 206 -22.15 18.02 -24.97
N GLN A 207 -21.93 18.66 -26.13
CA GLN A 207 -20.93 18.41 -27.13
C GLN A 207 -19.52 18.80 -26.67
N ASP A 208 -18.59 18.12 -27.31
CA ASP A 208 -17.15 18.36 -27.37
C ASP A 208 -16.79 19.82 -27.66
N ALA A 209 -15.70 20.25 -27.04
CA ALA A 209 -14.88 21.38 -27.49
C ALA A 209 -13.42 21.03 -27.19
N ASP A 210 -12.75 20.45 -28.19
CA ASP A 210 -11.32 20.66 -28.39
C ASP A 210 -11.16 22.08 -28.95
N GLU A 211 -10.29 22.91 -28.38
CA GLU A 211 -9.31 23.71 -29.14
C GLU A 211 -8.13 24.09 -28.21
N ASP A 212 -6.97 23.65 -28.67
CA ASP A 212 -5.61 23.96 -28.27
C ASP A 212 -5.24 25.33 -28.85
N ASP A 213 -4.56 26.19 -28.08
CA ASP A 213 -3.53 27.09 -28.61
C ASP A 213 -2.87 27.87 -27.46
N THR A 214 -1.70 27.37 -27.06
CA THR A 214 -0.66 28.13 -26.39
C THR A 214 0.06 29.04 -27.39
N VAL A 215 0.01 30.36 -27.17
CA VAL A 215 1.03 31.30 -27.62
C VAL A 215 1.37 32.20 -26.43
N ILE A 216 2.60 32.06 -25.91
CA ILE A 216 3.22 33.07 -25.05
C ILE A 216 4.63 33.30 -25.62
N ASP A 217 4.88 34.55 -26.02
CA ASP A 217 6.19 35.14 -26.33
C ASP A 217 7.12 35.15 -25.09
#